data_AF-A0AAP8HTP1-F1
#
_entry.id   AF-A0AAP8HTP1-F1
#
_cell.length_a   1.000
_cell.length_b   1.000
_cell.length_c   1.000
_cell.angle_alpha   90.00
_cell.angle_beta   90.00
_cell.angle_gamma   90.00
#
_symmetry.space_group_name_H-M   'P 1'
#
loop_
_entity.id
_entity.type
_entity.pdbx_description
1 polymer ?
#
loop_
_entity_poly.entity_id
_entity_poly.type
_entity_poly.pdbx_seq_one_letter_code
_entity_poly.pdbx_strand_id
1 'polypeptide(L)'
;ALGDNGARQLANATKTVPQLATISPRWLTHLLQWAPVEAGIYRLNKVKNPENIKVTCTAREAENQLPRTFVEYEEQPREYFLNAVSTVLDVHTRISDLYSSPHDQIKEQLRLT
;
A
#
# COMPACT_ATOMS: atom_id res chain seq x y z
N ALA A 1 28.02 5.17 -52.67
CA ALA A 1 26.68 4.78 -52.17
C ALA A 1 26.30 5.70 -51.01
N LEU A 2 25.00 5.82 -50.69
CA LEU A 2 24.55 6.57 -49.50
C LEU A 2 25.07 5.87 -48.23
N GLY A 3 25.65 6.63 -47.29
CA GLY A 3 26.15 6.09 -46.02
C GLY A 3 25.06 5.97 -44.96
N ASP A 4 25.18 4.95 -44.09
CA ASP A 4 24.19 4.62 -43.05
C ASP A 4 23.87 5.79 -42.12
N ASN A 5 24.88 6.59 -41.76
CA ASN A 5 24.71 7.76 -40.90
C ASN A 5 23.84 8.85 -41.54
N GLY A 6 23.91 9.01 -42.87
CA GLY A 6 23.08 9.94 -43.61
C GLY A 6 21.64 9.44 -43.74
N ALA A 7 21.47 8.14 -44.02
CA ALA A 7 20.15 7.51 -44.11
C ALA A 7 19.40 7.53 -42.76
N ARG A 8 20.11 7.36 -41.64
CA ARG A 8 19.51 7.32 -40.29
C ARG A 8 18.85 8.62 -39.84
N GLN A 9 19.28 9.78 -40.36
CA GLN A 9 18.70 11.09 -39.96
C GLN A 9 17.23 11.23 -40.36
N LEU A 10 16.79 10.50 -41.38
CA LEU A 10 15.41 10.50 -41.87
C LEU A 10 14.57 9.36 -41.26
N ALA A 11 15.19 8.46 -40.49
CA ALA A 11 14.51 7.31 -39.90
C ALA A 11 13.93 7.64 -38.52
N ASN A 12 12.72 7.17 -38.26
CA ASN A 12 12.12 7.25 -36.92
C ASN A 12 12.79 6.27 -35.95
N ALA A 13 13.06 6.73 -34.74
CA ALA A 13 13.52 5.87 -33.64
C ALA A 13 12.36 5.51 -32.71
N THR A 14 12.23 4.23 -32.37
CA THR A 14 11.33 3.78 -31.32
C THR A 14 11.91 4.19 -29.96
N LYS A 15 11.11 4.94 -29.19
CA LYS A 15 11.50 5.45 -27.87
C LYS A 15 10.74 4.66 -26.82
N THR A 16 11.43 4.06 -25.86
CA THR A 16 10.81 3.42 -24.69
C THR A 16 10.48 4.46 -23.63
N VAL A 17 9.62 4.09 -22.68
CA VAL A 17 9.47 4.85 -21.43
C VAL A 17 10.74 4.70 -20.57
N PRO A 18 11.03 5.67 -19.69
CA PRO A 18 12.18 5.58 -18.80
C PRO A 18 12.11 4.34 -17.90
N GLN A 19 13.20 3.58 -17.86
CA GLN A 19 13.35 2.40 -17.01
C GLN A 19 14.05 2.81 -15.72
N LEU A 20 13.43 2.53 -14.57
CA LEU A 20 13.99 2.82 -13.25
C LEU A 20 14.44 1.52 -12.60
N ALA A 21 15.75 1.29 -12.54
CA ALA A 21 16.35 0.04 -12.07
C ALA A 21 16.09 -0.26 -10.57
N THR A 22 15.73 0.76 -9.79
CA THR A 22 15.41 0.61 -8.36
C THR A 22 14.00 0.07 -8.12
N ILE A 23 13.15 -0.03 -9.15
CA ILE A 23 11.81 -0.62 -9.03
C ILE A 23 11.95 -2.10 -8.65
N SER A 24 11.42 -2.45 -7.49
CA SER A 24 11.27 -3.83 -7.02
C SER A 24 9.82 -4.28 -7.15
N PRO A 25 9.54 -5.60 -7.15
CA PRO A 25 8.16 -6.12 -7.18
C PRO A 25 7.33 -5.80 -5.94
N ARG A 26 7.92 -5.20 -4.88
CA ARG A 26 7.22 -4.82 -3.64
C ARG A 26 6.34 -5.95 -3.07
N TRP A 27 6.86 -7.17 -3.00
CA TRP A 27 6.09 -8.36 -2.59
C TRP A 27 5.31 -8.20 -1.27
N LEU A 28 5.91 -7.53 -0.27
CA LEU A 28 5.25 -7.31 1.01
C LEU A 28 3.91 -6.57 0.86
N THR A 29 3.84 -5.53 0.03
CA THR A 29 2.59 -4.76 -0.15
C THR A 29 1.52 -5.54 -0.90
N HIS A 30 1.92 -6.53 -1.70
CA HIS A 30 0.99 -7.43 -2.40
C HIS A 30 0.46 -8.56 -1.53
N LEU A 31 1.25 -9.00 -0.54
CA LEU A 31 0.88 -10.12 0.34
C LEU A 31 0.16 -9.66 1.62
N LEU A 32 0.30 -8.40 2.01
CA LEU A 32 -0.40 -7.84 3.17
C LEU A 32 -1.90 -7.64 2.90
N GLN A 33 -2.71 -7.93 3.92
CA GLN A 33 -4.14 -7.61 3.94
C GLN A 33 -4.32 -6.17 4.39
N TRP A 34 -4.84 -5.33 3.50
CA TRP A 34 -5.07 -3.91 3.78
C TRP A 34 -6.45 -3.69 4.40
N ALA A 35 -6.50 -3.09 5.59
CA ALA A 35 -7.73 -2.68 6.26
C ALA A 35 -7.87 -1.14 6.19
N PRO A 36 -8.99 -0.59 5.67
CA PRO A 36 -9.19 0.85 5.61
C PRO A 36 -9.46 1.44 7.00
N VAL A 37 -8.96 2.66 7.26
CA VAL A 37 -9.12 3.37 8.53
C VAL A 37 -9.60 4.80 8.25
N GLU A 38 -10.87 5.08 8.52
CA GLU A 38 -11.51 6.37 8.15
C GLU A 38 -10.97 7.56 8.93
N ALA A 39 -10.65 7.37 10.22
CA ALA A 39 -10.20 8.45 11.10
C ALA A 39 -8.66 8.54 11.22
N GLY A 40 -7.91 7.76 10.45
CA GLY A 40 -6.44 7.72 10.51
C GLY A 40 -5.85 7.10 11.78
N ILE A 41 -6.67 6.51 12.65
CA ILE A 41 -6.26 5.86 13.91
C ILE A 41 -6.79 4.43 13.93
N TYR A 42 -5.90 3.45 14.03
CA TYR A 42 -6.25 2.05 14.22
C TYR A 42 -5.97 1.62 15.66
N ARG A 43 -7.03 1.33 16.43
CA ARG A 43 -6.94 0.86 17.82
C ARG A 43 -7.06 -0.65 17.89
N LEU A 44 -6.06 -1.30 18.49
CA LEU A 44 -6.06 -2.74 18.71
C LEU A 44 -6.52 -3.06 20.13
N ASN A 45 -7.81 -3.36 20.30
CA ASN A 45 -8.35 -3.80 21.58
C ASN A 45 -7.99 -5.27 21.84
N LYS A 46 -7.48 -5.56 23.04
CA LYS A 46 -7.12 -6.92 23.48
C LYS A 46 -7.85 -7.29 24.76
N VAL A 47 -7.90 -8.60 25.02
CA VAL A 47 -8.37 -9.15 26.29
C VAL A 47 -7.22 -9.12 27.29
N LYS A 48 -7.47 -8.63 28.51
CA LYS A 48 -6.46 -8.41 29.56
C LYS A 48 -5.89 -9.74 30.10
N ASN A 49 -6.70 -10.81 30.11
CA ASN A 49 -6.30 -12.15 30.58
C ASN A 49 -7.05 -13.29 29.82
N PRO A 50 -6.58 -13.72 28.64
CA PRO A 50 -7.30 -14.73 27.83
C PRO A 50 -7.31 -16.13 28.45
N GLU A 51 -6.33 -16.48 29.28
CA GLU A 51 -6.21 -17.82 29.87
C GLU A 51 -7.22 -18.10 30.99
N ASN A 52 -7.79 -17.05 31.59
CA ASN A 52 -8.72 -17.19 32.72
C ASN A 52 -10.19 -17.33 32.29
N ILE A 53 -10.46 -17.44 30.98
CA ILE A 53 -11.80 -17.57 30.44
C ILE A 53 -12.26 -19.02 30.59
N LYS A 54 -12.93 -19.31 31.72
CA LYS A 54 -13.50 -20.63 31.99
C LYS A 54 -14.81 -20.79 31.24
N VAL A 55 -14.78 -21.53 30.12
CA VAL A 55 -15.97 -21.91 29.34
C VAL A 55 -16.33 -23.36 29.68
N THR A 56 -17.54 -23.60 30.18
CA THR A 56 -18.05 -24.95 30.45
C THR A 56 -19.16 -25.26 29.45
N CYS A 57 -18.97 -26.28 28.61
CA CYS A 57 -20.01 -26.82 27.74
C CYS A 57 -20.89 -27.77 28.55
N THR A 58 -22.20 -27.55 28.58
CA THR A 58 -23.14 -28.41 29.31
C THR A 58 -23.21 -29.79 28.65
N ALA A 59 -22.72 -30.83 29.31
CA ALA A 59 -23.02 -32.22 28.96
C ALA A 59 -24.41 -32.59 29.48
N ARG A 60 -25.16 -33.34 28.67
CA ARG A 60 -26.63 -33.50 28.68
C ARG A 60 -27.24 -34.21 29.90
N GLU A 61 -26.49 -34.39 30.99
CA GLU A 61 -26.87 -35.29 32.09
C GLU A 61 -26.80 -34.68 33.50
N ALA A 62 -26.30 -33.46 33.66
CA ALA A 62 -26.38 -32.76 34.95
C ALA A 62 -26.56 -31.25 34.74
N GLU A 63 -27.54 -30.69 35.46
CA GLU A 63 -27.83 -29.26 35.56
C GLU A 63 -26.70 -28.55 36.35
N ASN A 64 -25.48 -28.56 35.78
CA ASN A 64 -24.35 -27.86 36.37
C ASN A 64 -24.61 -26.36 36.26
N GLN A 65 -24.61 -25.67 37.41
CA GLN A 65 -24.72 -24.21 37.48
C GLN A 65 -23.63 -23.60 36.59
N LEU A 66 -24.06 -22.90 35.53
CA LEU A 66 -23.16 -22.24 34.60
C LEU A 66 -22.27 -21.25 35.38
N PRO A 67 -20.93 -21.36 35.32
CA PRO A 67 -20.07 -20.38 35.96
C PRO A 67 -20.28 -19.02 35.28
N ARG A 68 -20.66 -18.00 36.05
CA ARG A 68 -20.69 -16.61 35.57
C ARG A 68 -19.26 -16.14 35.39
N THR A 69 -18.77 -16.14 34.15
CA THR A 69 -17.48 -15.56 33.78
C THR A 69 -17.70 -14.35 32.87
N PHE A 70 -16.91 -13.31 33.05
CA PHE A 70 -16.86 -12.16 32.14
C PHE A 70 -15.45 -12.02 31.58
N VAL A 71 -15.35 -11.49 30.36
CA VAL A 71 -14.07 -11.27 29.68
C VAL A 71 -13.66 -9.83 29.90
N GLU A 72 -12.52 -9.62 30.56
CA GLU A 72 -12.00 -8.28 30.83
C GLU A 72 -11.17 -7.78 29.63
N TYR A 73 -11.43 -6.56 29.18
CA TYR A 73 -10.66 -5.91 28.12
C TYR A 73 -9.51 -5.08 28.68
N GLU A 74 -8.48 -4.87 27.87
CA GLU A 74 -7.36 -3.97 28.18
C GLU A 74 -7.85 -2.51 28.18
N GLU A 75 -7.58 -1.78 29.27
CA GLU A 75 -8.03 -0.39 29.46
C GLU A 75 -7.21 0.63 28.67
N GLN A 76 -5.97 0.30 28.30
CA GLN A 76 -5.05 1.15 27.54
C GLN A 76 -4.58 0.44 26.26
N PRO A 77 -5.47 0.27 25.26
CA PRO A 77 -5.14 -0.43 24.03
C PRO A 77 -4.14 0.37 23.18
N ARG A 78 -3.34 -0.35 22.39
CA ARG A 78 -2.37 0.29 21.48
C ARG A 78 -3.07 0.93 20.29
N GLU A 79 -2.73 2.18 20.03
CA GLU A 79 -3.19 2.94 18.86
C GLU A 79 -2.06 3.11 17.83
N TYR A 80 -2.40 2.90 16.56
CA TYR A 80 -1.52 3.12 15.42
C TYR A 80 -2.04 4.29 14.60
N PHE A 81 -1.24 5.34 14.49
CA PHE A 81 -1.55 6.52 13.69
C PHE A 81 -1.02 6.33 12.26
N LEU A 82 -1.82 6.70 11.26
CA LEU A 82 -1.34 6.73 9.89
C LEU A 82 -0.29 7.83 9.71
N ASN A 83 0.79 7.49 9.02
CA ASN A 83 1.84 8.44 8.66
C ASN A 83 1.61 8.99 7.26
N ALA A 84 1.83 10.30 7.09
CA ALA A 84 1.79 10.95 5.79
C ALA A 84 3.20 11.06 5.21
N VAL A 85 3.34 10.75 3.92
CA VAL A 85 4.54 10.99 3.12
C VAL A 85 4.11 11.81 1.91
N SER A 86 4.74 12.97 1.69
CA SER A 86 4.43 13.88 0.58
C SER A 86 5.68 14.21 -0.22
N THR A 87 5.52 14.34 -1.53
CA THR A 87 6.58 14.72 -2.47
C THR A 87 6.05 15.79 -3.41
N VAL A 88 6.90 16.76 -3.77
CA VAL A 88 6.58 17.81 -4.75
C VAL A 88 7.28 17.47 -6.05
N LEU A 89 6.49 17.28 -7.11
CA LEU A 89 6.98 17.08 -8.47
C LEU A 89 6.82 18.40 -9.24
N ASP A 90 7.92 18.94 -9.74
CA ASP A 90 7.93 20.14 -10.57
C ASP A 90 8.16 19.77 -12.04
N VAL A 91 7.23 20.19 -12.91
CA VAL A 91 7.31 19.99 -14.36
C VAL A 91 7.00 21.32 -15.03
N HIS A 92 7.98 21.86 -15.74
CA HIS A 92 7.79 23.09 -16.49
C HIS A 92 6.72 22.89 -17.59
N THR A 93 5.76 23.81 -17.68
CA THR A 93 4.64 23.78 -18.65
C THR A 93 5.08 23.57 -20.10
N ARG A 94 6.07 24.36 -20.57
CA ARG A 94 6.70 24.20 -21.90
C ARG A 94 7.16 22.76 -22.21
N ILE A 95 7.68 22.03 -21.22
CA ILE A 95 8.17 20.66 -21.44
C ILE A 95 7.00 19.71 -21.69
N SER A 96 5.93 19.83 -20.90
CA SER A 96 4.71 19.06 -21.10
C SER A 96 4.01 19.45 -22.41
N ASP A 97 3.93 20.74 -22.75
CA ASP A 97 3.25 21.16 -23.98
C ASP A 97 3.99 20.70 -25.24
N LEU A 98 5.33 20.78 -25.25
CA LEU A 98 6.12 20.57 -26.46
C LEU A 98 6.60 19.12 -26.64
N TYR A 99 6.78 18.37 -25.54
CA TYR A 99 7.43 17.06 -25.56
C TYR A 99 6.55 15.90 -25.06
N SER A 100 5.23 16.00 -25.19
CA SER A 100 4.29 14.94 -24.73
C SER A 100 3.90 13.90 -25.80
N SER A 101 4.55 13.88 -26.95
CA SER A 101 4.32 12.88 -28.00
C SER A 101 5.63 12.18 -28.39
N PRO A 102 5.67 10.82 -28.42
CA PRO A 102 4.57 9.88 -28.14
C PRO A 102 4.32 9.59 -26.65
N HIS A 103 5.19 10.08 -25.75
CA HIS A 103 5.12 9.83 -24.30
C HIS A 103 4.82 11.12 -23.55
N ASP A 104 3.77 11.11 -22.73
CA ASP A 104 3.37 12.24 -21.88
C ASP A 104 4.36 12.45 -20.72
N GLN A 105 4.96 13.63 -20.66
CA GLN A 105 5.99 13.96 -19.66
C GLN A 105 5.43 13.98 -18.24
N ILE A 106 4.22 14.50 -18.03
CA ILE A 106 3.63 14.61 -16.69
C ILE A 106 3.32 13.21 -16.17
N LYS A 107 2.71 12.38 -17.03
CA LYS A 107 2.37 11.00 -16.67
C LYS A 107 3.60 10.16 -16.34
N GLU A 108 4.67 10.28 -17.13
CA GLU A 108 5.90 9.52 -16.87
C GLU A 108 6.62 9.97 -15.60
N GLN A 109 6.61 11.27 -15.29
CA GLN A 109 7.18 11.77 -14.03
C GLN A 109 6.40 11.26 -12.81
N LEU A 110 5.06 11.38 -12.84
CA LEU A 110 4.19 10.86 -11.77
C LEU A 110 4.31 9.35 -11.56
N ARG A 111 4.65 8.59 -12.61
CA ARG A 111 4.86 7.14 -12.51
C ARG A 111 6.14 6.77 -11.77
N LEU A 112 7.15 7.64 -11.82
CA LEU A 112 8.50 7.38 -11.31
C LEU A 112 8.75 7.95 -9.91
N THR A 113 7.93 8.91 -9.49
CA THR A 113 7.92 9.48 -8.12
C THR A 113 7.06 8.63 -7.18
#